data_AF-A0A645EKQ3-F1
#
_entry.id   AF-A0A645EKQ3-F1
#
_cell.length_a   1.000
_cell.length_b   1.000
_cell.length_c   1.000
_cell.angle_alpha   90.00
_cell.angle_beta   90.00
_cell.angle_gamma   90.00
#
_symmetry.space_group_name_H-M   'P 1'
#
loop_
_entity.id
_entity.type
_entity.pdbx_description
1 polymer ?
#
loop_
_entity_poly.entity_id
_entity_poly.type
_entity_poly.pdbx_seq_one_letter_code
_entity_poly.pdbx_strand_id
1 'polypeptide(L)' 'MREGAVTAIDGSTVRIEADSICVHGDSPGAVSIARNLRERFERENIQIASFVN' A
#
# COMPACT_ATOMS: atom_id res chain seq x y z
N MET A 1 4.87 3.11 -3.17
CA MET A 1 4.15 4.26 -3.76
C MET A 1 5.16 5.20 -4.40
N ARG A 2 5.45 5.07 -5.70
CA ARG A 2 6.47 5.91 -6.36
C ARG A 2 5.89 6.81 -7.45
N GLU A 3 4.89 6.30 -8.16
CA GLU A 3 4.36 6.94 -9.36
C GLU A 3 3.09 7.77 -9.11
N GLY A 4 2.47 7.63 -7.93
CA GLY A 4 1.23 8.36 -7.59
C GLY A 4 0.06 8.02 -8.52
N ALA A 5 0.07 6.84 -9.14
CA ALA A 5 -0.95 6.41 -10.08
C ALA A 5 -1.13 4.89 -10.07
N VAL A 6 -2.29 4.44 -10.54
CA VAL A 6 -2.62 3.02 -10.76
C VAL A 6 -3.34 2.85 -12.10
N THR A 7 -3.24 1.66 -12.69
CA THR A 7 -4.03 1.28 -13.86
C THR A 7 -5.39 0.74 -13.43
N ALA A 8 -6.47 1.33 -13.93
CA ALA A 8 -7.84 0.87 -13.70
C ALA A 8 -8.17 -0.36 -14.56
N ILE A 9 -9.29 -1.02 -14.25
CA ILE A 9 -9.74 -2.24 -14.94
C ILE A 9 -10.07 -2.02 -16.43
N ASP A 10 -10.34 -0.78 -16.83
CA ASP A 10 -10.58 -0.38 -18.22
C ASP A 10 -9.29 0.03 -18.95
N GLY A 11 -8.14 -0.06 -18.29
CA GLY A 11 -6.82 0.30 -18.82
C GLY A 11 -6.46 1.78 -18.66
N SER A 12 -7.36 2.63 -18.14
CA SER A 12 -7.04 4.03 -17.88
C SER A 12 -6.07 4.19 -16.69
N THR A 13 -5.23 5.23 -16.73
CA THR A 13 -4.34 5.57 -15.60
C THR A 13 -5.05 6.55 -14.68
N VAL A 14 -5.21 6.17 -13.41
CA VAL A 14 -5.84 6.99 -12.36
C VAL A 14 -4.77 7.51 -11.41
N ARG A 15 -4.69 8.84 -11.26
CA ARG A 15 -3.82 9.47 -10.25
C ARG A 15 -4.41 9.30 -8.86
N ILE A 16 -3.55 9.02 -7.88
CA ILE A 16 -3.94 8.83 -6.48
C ILE A 16 -3.01 9.64 -5.58
N GLU A 17 -3.61 10.46 -4.72
CA GLU A 17 -2.98 11.06 -3.56
C GLU A 17 -3.45 10.26 -2.33
N ALA A 18 -2.58 9.41 -1.78
CA ALA A 18 -2.90 8.55 -0.66
C ALA A 18 -1.88 8.70 0.46
N ASP A 19 -2.34 9.23 1.60
CA ASP A 19 -1.55 9.36 2.82
C ASP A 19 -1.47 8.04 3.60
N SER A 20 -2.39 7.11 3.33
CA SER A 20 -2.46 5.82 4.01
C SER A 20 -2.89 4.70 3.06
N ILE A 21 -2.56 3.47 3.44
CA ILE A 21 -2.99 2.25 2.76
C ILE A 21 -3.80 1.44 3.76
N CYS A 22 -5.07 1.18 3.43
CA CYS A 22 -5.89 0.26 4.21
C CYS A 22 -5.49 -1.18 3.91
N VAL A 23 -5.31 -1.99 4.95
CA VAL A 23 -5.07 -3.43 4.83
C VAL A 23 -6.08 -4.18 5.68
N HIS A 24 -6.48 -5.36 5.22
CA HIS A 24 -7.35 -6.26 5.99
C HIS A 24 -6.53 -7.22 6.85
N GLY A 25 -7.15 -7.75 7.91
CA GLY A 25 -6.59 -8.76 8.81
C GLY A 25 -7.61 -9.82 9.19
N ASP A 26 -8.65 -9.97 8.37
CA ASP A 26 -9.80 -10.85 8.56
C ASP A 26 -9.49 -12.33 8.27
N SER A 27 -8.34 -12.62 7.66
CA SER A 27 -7.91 -13.97 7.32
C SER A 27 -6.40 -14.14 7.41
N PRO A 28 -5.89 -15.39 7.54
CA PRO A 28 -4.45 -15.66 7.49
C PRO A 28 -3.79 -15.15 6.19
N GLY A 29 -4.53 -15.18 5.07
CA GLY A 29 -4.07 -14.62 3.79
C GLY A 29 -3.90 -13.10 3.85
N ALA A 30 -4.87 -12.39 4.43
CA ALA A 30 -4.80 -10.94 4.60
C ALA A 30 -3.60 -10.51 5.48
N VAL A 31 -3.34 -11.23 6.58
CA VAL A 31 -2.16 -10.99 7.42
C VAL A 31 -0.85 -11.24 6.65
N SER A 32 -0.81 -12.27 5.80
CA SER A 32 0.35 -12.57 4.97
C SER A 32 0.64 -11.43 3.97
N ILE A 33 -0.40 -10.86 3.37
CA ILE A 33 -0.29 -9.67 2.50
C ILE A 33 0.27 -8.48 3.28
N ALA A 34 -0.28 -8.18 4.47
CA ALA A 34 0.19 -7.07 5.29
C ALA A 34 1.68 -7.20 5.68
N ARG A 35 2.14 -8.41 6.01
CA ARG A 35 3.55 -8.70 6.29
C ARG A 35 4.43 -8.46 5.05
N ASN A 36 4.01 -8.95 3.89
CA ASN A 36 4.79 -8.77 2.66
C ASN A 36 4.92 -7.29 2.28
N LEU A 37 3.87 -6.50 2.46
CA LEU A 37 3.90 -5.05 2.25
C LEU A 37 4.92 -4.38 3.18
N ARG A 38 4.88 -4.68 4.48
CA ARG A 38 5.84 -4.19 5.48
C ARG A 38 7.28 -4.48 5.07
N GLU A 39 7.61 -5.75 4.81
CA GLU A 39 8.96 -6.17 4.45
C GLU A 39 9.46 -5.51 3.16
N ARG A 40 8.57 -5.34 2.17
CA ARG A 40 8.93 -4.68 0.92
C ARG A 40 9.19 -3.19 1.13
N PHE A 41 8.34 -2.50 1.89
CA PHE A 41 8.52 -1.08 2.19
C PHE A 41 9.81 -0.83 2.98
N GLU A 42 10.12 -1.67 3.98
CA GLU A 42 11.39 -1.57 4.71
C GLU A 42 12.60 -1.75 3.81
N ARG A 43 12.59 -2.78 2.94
CA ARG A 43 13.67 -2.99 1.94
C ARG A 43 13.82 -1.82 0.98
N GLU A 44 12.73 -1.14 0.65
CA GLU A 44 12.72 0.03 -0.21
C GLU A 44 13.01 1.35 0.55
N ASN A 45 13.30 1.29 1.86
CA ASN A 45 13.48 2.43 2.76
C ASN A 45 12.28 3.38 2.78
N ILE A 46 11.08 2.84 2.66
CA ILE A 46 9.81 3.57 2.80
C ILE A 46 9.41 3.53 4.28
N GLN A 47 9.35 4.71 4.91
CA GLN A 47 8.93 4.84 6.30
C GLN A 47 7.44 4.51 6.44
N ILE A 48 7.12 3.65 7.41
CA ILE A 48 5.75 3.39 7.84
C ILE A 48 5.55 4.11 9.17
N ALA A 49 4.62 5.05 9.20
CA ALA A 49 4.28 5.85 10.37
C ALA A 49 2.77 6.11 10.41
N SER A 50 2.28 6.58 11.55
CA SER A 50 0.93 7.11 11.65
C SER A 50 0.78 8.29 10.69
N PHE A 51 -0.34 8.35 9.97
CA PHE A 51 -0.71 9.52 9.15
C PHE A 51 -1.42 10.59 9.97
N VAL A 52 -1.71 10.31 11.25
CA VAL A 52 -2.25 11.26 12.23
C VAL A 52 -1.24 11.48 13.36
N ASN A 53 -1.25 12.69 13.94
CA ASN A 53 -0.41 13.07 15.08
C ASN A 53 -1.02 12.65 16.42
#